data_AF-A0A257LRL8-F1
#
_entry.id   AF-A0A257LRL8-F1
#
_cell.length_a   1.000
_cell.length_b   1.000
_cell.length_c   1.000
_cell.angle_alpha   90.00
_cell.angle_beta   90.00
_cell.angle_gamma   90.00
#
_symmetry.space_group_name_H-M   'P 1'
#
loop_
_entity.id
_entity.type
_entity.pdbx_description
1 polymer ?
#
loop_
_entity_poly.entity_id
_entity_poly.type
_entity_poly.pdbx_seq_one_letter_code
_entity_poly.pdbx_strand_id
1 'polypeptide(L)'
;MSYTIEYQAACFILPSGWRGLARTKFVIATERGCNNLTERTRGGQERRVREWGIAMLGSPDDVMRQVVGVASYCEGGGLRLAGRSAKPEAYIGRMRRLLSRPREDAQQHLSLHATVKVDHPLVARGKAFGLPTQFQTTWGADEAVLSPPCQVDGEPDWGLFLRAIEPFLQDGSVAPCRLGAVRGLQAS
;
A
#
# COMPACT_ATOMS: atom_id res chain seq x y z
N MET A 1 -10.95 -16.90 -16.04
CA MET A 1 -10.70 -16.51 -14.63
C MET A 1 -9.75 -15.32 -14.59
N SER A 2 -10.10 -14.29 -13.83
CA SER A 2 -9.23 -13.14 -13.56
C SER A 2 -8.27 -13.49 -12.42
N TYR A 3 -7.01 -13.08 -12.52
CA TYR A 3 -6.02 -13.19 -11.45
C TYR A 3 -5.11 -11.96 -11.42
N THR A 4 -4.54 -11.67 -10.26
CA THR A 4 -3.56 -10.60 -10.09
C THR A 4 -2.16 -11.13 -10.33
N ILE A 5 -1.37 -10.39 -11.11
CA ILE A 5 0.05 -10.63 -11.28
C ILE A 5 0.79 -9.62 -10.40
N GLU A 6 1.63 -10.11 -9.49
CA GLU A 6 2.62 -9.31 -8.78
C GLU A 6 3.97 -9.48 -9.46
N TYR A 7 4.42 -8.44 -10.16
CA TYR A 7 5.65 -8.49 -10.94
C TYR A 7 6.87 -8.37 -10.02
N GLN A 8 6.84 -7.38 -9.15
CA GLN A 8 7.93 -7.08 -8.23
C GLN A 8 7.42 -6.41 -6.95
N ALA A 9 8.30 -6.37 -5.94
CA ALA A 9 8.00 -5.86 -4.63
C ALA A 9 9.25 -5.16 -4.04
N ALA A 10 9.01 -4.08 -3.30
CA ALA A 10 10.02 -3.34 -2.56
C ALA A 10 9.55 -3.19 -1.11
N CYS A 11 10.50 -3.25 -0.17
CA CYS A 11 10.22 -3.00 1.24
C CYS A 11 10.96 -1.75 1.68
N PHE A 12 10.27 -0.87 2.41
CA PHE A 12 10.81 0.35 2.98
C PHE A 12 10.70 0.30 4.50
N ILE A 13 11.74 0.78 5.18
CA ILE A 13 11.70 1.01 6.62
C ILE A 13 11.30 2.45 6.90
N LEU A 14 10.40 2.64 7.86
CA LEU A 14 10.04 3.93 8.41
C LEU A 14 10.53 3.95 9.87
N PRO A 15 11.69 4.55 10.15
CA PRO A 15 12.30 4.45 11.47
C PRO A 15 11.50 5.20 12.53
N SER A 16 11.56 4.73 13.79
CA SER A 16 11.01 5.47 14.92
C SER A 16 11.59 6.88 15.03
N GLY A 17 10.78 7.85 15.42
CA GLY A 17 11.14 9.27 15.50
C GLY A 17 11.02 10.01 14.17
N TRP A 18 11.04 9.31 13.04
CA TRP A 18 10.91 9.94 11.73
C TRP A 18 9.47 10.35 11.46
N ARG A 19 9.24 11.63 11.11
CA ARG A 19 7.91 12.19 10.81
C ARG A 19 6.86 11.86 11.89
N GLY A 20 7.24 11.94 13.15
CA GLY A 20 6.35 11.72 14.31
C GLY A 20 6.08 10.25 14.66
N LEU A 21 6.72 9.28 14.00
CA LEU A 21 6.51 7.86 14.25
C LEU A 21 6.94 7.44 15.67
N ALA A 22 6.01 6.88 16.44
CA ALA A 22 6.31 6.37 17.78
C ALA A 22 7.11 5.04 17.77
N ARG A 23 7.00 4.26 16.69
CA ARG A 23 7.65 2.95 16.52
C ARG A 23 8.06 2.79 15.07
N THR A 24 9.09 1.97 14.83
CA THR A 24 9.49 1.58 13.48
C THR A 24 8.34 0.85 12.78
N LYS A 25 8.09 1.22 11.53
CA LYS A 25 7.10 0.61 10.65
C LYS A 25 7.76 0.18 9.34
N PHE A 26 7.10 -0.72 8.63
CA PHE A 26 7.53 -1.22 7.34
C PHE A 26 6.41 -1.04 6.32
N VAL A 27 6.79 -0.67 5.11
CA VAL A 27 5.88 -0.61 3.95
C VAL A 27 6.35 -1.63 2.94
N ILE A 28 5.47 -2.51 2.49
CA ILE A 28 5.71 -3.32 1.29
C ILE A 28 4.91 -2.70 0.15
N ALA A 29 5.63 -2.21 -0.84
CA ALA A 29 5.08 -1.77 -2.11
C ALA A 29 5.21 -2.89 -3.14
N THR A 30 4.24 -3.00 -4.04
CA THR A 30 4.25 -4.01 -5.10
C THR A 30 3.80 -3.42 -6.42
N GLU A 31 4.47 -3.80 -7.51
CA GLU A 31 3.98 -3.57 -8.87
C GLU A 31 3.01 -4.70 -9.22
N ARG A 32 1.74 -4.38 -9.39
CA ARG A 32 0.68 -5.36 -9.64
C ARG A 32 -0.22 -4.95 -10.80
N GLY A 33 -0.87 -5.92 -11.40
CA GLY A 33 -1.87 -5.70 -12.45
C GLY A 33 -2.78 -6.90 -12.66
N CYS A 34 -3.97 -6.66 -13.19
CA CYS A 34 -4.88 -7.73 -13.61
C CYS A 34 -4.35 -8.40 -14.87
N ASN A 35 -4.47 -9.72 -14.94
CA ASN A 35 -3.98 -10.51 -16.08
C ASN A 35 -4.64 -10.16 -17.42
N ASN A 36 -5.86 -9.66 -17.37
CA ASN A 36 -6.72 -9.35 -18.51
C ASN A 36 -6.77 -7.85 -18.85
N LEU A 37 -6.11 -6.99 -18.08
CA LEU A 37 -6.08 -5.55 -18.34
C LEU A 37 -4.84 -5.19 -19.14
N THR A 38 -5.05 -4.73 -20.37
CA THR A 38 -3.99 -4.30 -21.29
C THR A 38 -4.25 -2.89 -21.80
N GLU A 39 -3.17 -2.21 -22.18
CA GLU A 39 -3.20 -0.92 -22.84
C GLU A 39 -2.31 -0.94 -24.09
N ARG A 40 -2.67 -0.11 -25.07
CA ARG A 40 -1.83 0.10 -26.25
C ARG A 40 -0.80 1.17 -25.97
N THR A 41 0.46 0.82 -26.18
CA THR A 41 1.57 1.79 -26.20
C THR A 41 1.46 2.72 -27.40
N ARG A 42 2.17 3.86 -27.36
CA ARG A 42 2.26 4.79 -28.50
C ARG A 42 2.78 4.12 -29.79
N GLY A 43 3.58 3.06 -29.66
CA GLY A 43 4.09 2.27 -30.79
C GLY A 43 3.14 1.17 -31.28
N GLY A 44 1.90 1.13 -30.79
CA GLY A 44 0.88 0.16 -31.21
C GLY A 44 0.99 -1.22 -30.57
N GLN A 45 2.03 -1.49 -29.78
CA GLN A 45 2.17 -2.74 -29.03
C GLN A 45 1.24 -2.76 -27.83
N GLU A 46 0.65 -3.93 -27.57
CA GLU A 46 -0.18 -4.17 -26.40
C GLU A 46 0.69 -4.58 -25.20
N ARG A 47 0.50 -3.92 -24.06
CA ARG A 47 1.18 -4.26 -22.80
C ARG A 47 0.16 -4.41 -21.68
N ARG A 48 0.46 -5.23 -20.67
CA ARG A 48 -0.39 -5.34 -19.48
C ARG A 48 -0.31 -4.05 -18.67
N VAL A 49 -1.47 -3.57 -18.22
CA VAL A 49 -1.55 -2.47 -17.26
C VAL A 49 -1.06 -2.98 -15.92
N ARG A 50 -0.19 -2.19 -15.30
CA ARG A 50 0.37 -2.46 -13.98
C ARG A 50 0.73 -1.14 -13.31
N GLU A 51 0.61 -1.14 -11.99
CA GLU A 51 0.90 0.04 -11.18
C GLU A 51 1.59 -0.37 -9.88
N TRP A 52 2.39 0.55 -9.35
CA TRP A 52 2.94 0.43 -8.02
C TRP A 52 1.92 0.91 -7.00
N GLY A 53 1.66 0.10 -5.99
CA GLY A 53 0.82 0.45 -4.86
C GLY A 53 1.40 -0.04 -3.55
N ILE A 54 0.93 0.53 -2.44
CA ILE A 54 1.20 0.02 -1.11
C ILE A 54 0.37 -1.26 -0.94
N ALA A 55 1.05 -2.38 -0.69
CA ALA A 55 0.40 -3.67 -0.48
C ALA A 55 0.25 -4.00 1.01
N MET A 56 1.18 -3.55 1.84
CA MET A 56 1.20 -3.84 3.27
C MET A 56 1.86 -2.71 4.04
N LEU A 57 1.39 -2.47 5.27
CA LEU A 57 1.89 -1.41 6.15
C LEU A 57 1.72 -1.82 7.61
N GLY A 58 2.74 -1.63 8.44
CA GLY A 58 2.61 -1.88 9.87
C GLY A 58 3.93 -2.15 10.59
N SER A 59 3.86 -2.70 11.80
CA SER A 59 5.04 -3.31 12.44
C SER A 59 5.48 -4.57 11.67
N PRO A 60 6.68 -5.13 11.94
CA PRO A 60 7.08 -6.41 11.33
C PRO A 60 6.02 -7.51 11.44
N ASP A 61 5.41 -7.65 12.62
CA ASP A 61 4.39 -8.67 12.88
C ASP A 61 3.08 -8.38 12.14
N ASP A 62 2.67 -7.11 12.07
CA ASP A 62 1.47 -6.72 11.33
C ASP A 62 1.65 -6.96 9.83
N VAL A 63 2.82 -6.63 9.29
CA VAL A 63 3.14 -6.90 7.89
C VAL A 63 3.15 -8.40 7.65
N MET A 64 3.77 -9.20 8.52
CA MET A 64 3.76 -10.66 8.36
C MET A 64 2.36 -11.27 8.46
N ARG A 65 1.48 -10.73 9.30
CA ARG A 65 0.06 -11.13 9.35
C ARG A 65 -0.64 -10.86 8.02
N GLN A 66 -0.42 -9.67 7.43
CA GLN A 66 -0.92 -9.32 6.11
C GLN A 66 -0.33 -10.22 5.00
N VAL A 67 0.97 -10.54 5.06
CA VAL A 67 1.62 -11.47 4.14
C VAL A 67 0.94 -12.83 4.15
N VAL A 68 0.66 -13.39 5.34
CA VAL A 68 -0.01 -14.69 5.46
C VAL A 68 -1.42 -14.63 4.85
N GLY A 69 -2.17 -13.56 5.11
CA GLY A 69 -3.47 -13.34 4.48
C GLY A 69 -3.39 -13.34 2.95
N VAL A 70 -2.44 -12.60 2.37
CA VAL A 70 -2.24 -12.55 0.91
C VAL A 70 -1.70 -13.86 0.34
N ALA A 71 -0.89 -14.60 1.08
CA ALA A 71 -0.33 -15.88 0.65
C ALA A 71 -1.43 -16.92 0.34
N SER A 72 -2.58 -16.85 1.01
CA SER A 72 -3.74 -17.72 0.72
C SER A 72 -4.22 -17.60 -0.73
N TYR A 73 -4.09 -16.42 -1.36
CA TYR A 73 -4.49 -16.22 -2.76
C TYR A 73 -3.60 -16.97 -3.76
N CYS A 74 -2.41 -17.43 -3.33
CA CYS A 74 -1.56 -18.28 -4.16
C CYS A 74 -2.16 -19.68 -4.36
N GLU A 75 -2.82 -20.25 -3.35
CA GLU A 75 -3.44 -21.59 -3.43
C GLU A 75 -4.60 -21.62 -4.43
N GLY A 76 -5.48 -20.62 -4.36
CA GLY A 76 -6.60 -20.47 -5.28
C GLY A 76 -6.19 -20.02 -6.70
N GLY A 77 -4.89 -19.82 -6.96
CA GLY A 77 -4.38 -19.30 -8.23
C GLY A 77 -4.75 -17.84 -8.53
N GLY A 78 -5.30 -17.13 -7.55
CA GLY A 78 -5.71 -15.72 -7.63
C GLY A 78 -4.53 -14.74 -7.63
N LEU A 79 -3.36 -15.17 -7.14
CA LEU A 79 -2.11 -14.41 -7.18
C LEU A 79 -1.00 -15.18 -7.91
N ARG A 80 -0.37 -14.52 -8.89
CA ARG A 80 0.80 -15.03 -9.62
C ARG A 80 2.02 -14.15 -9.36
N LEU A 81 3.14 -14.76 -8.97
CA LEU A 81 4.40 -14.04 -8.73
C LEU A 81 5.25 -14.04 -9.99
N ALA A 82 5.59 -12.86 -10.50
CA ALA A 82 6.28 -12.67 -11.78
C ALA A 82 5.61 -13.47 -12.91
N GLY A 83 4.27 -13.52 -12.91
CA GLY A 83 3.47 -14.26 -13.89
C GLY A 83 3.42 -15.78 -13.69
N ARG A 84 4.04 -16.34 -12.64
CA ARG A 84 4.11 -17.79 -12.39
C ARG A 84 3.22 -18.21 -11.23
N SER A 85 2.76 -19.47 -11.25
CA SER A 85 2.18 -20.09 -10.04
C SER A 85 3.21 -20.02 -8.91
N ALA A 86 2.77 -19.68 -7.72
CA ALA A 86 3.61 -19.72 -6.52
C ALA A 86 2.88 -20.49 -5.43
N LYS A 87 3.64 -21.14 -4.55
CA LYS A 87 3.09 -21.68 -3.30
C LYS A 87 3.07 -20.57 -2.23
N PRO A 88 2.14 -20.62 -1.26
CA PRO A 88 2.10 -19.66 -0.15
C PRO A 88 3.44 -19.49 0.57
N GLU A 89 4.16 -20.59 0.81
CA GLU A 89 5.46 -20.57 1.51
C GLU A 89 6.52 -19.82 0.71
N ALA A 90 6.48 -19.93 -0.62
CA ALA A 90 7.38 -19.19 -1.49
C ALA A 90 7.10 -17.68 -1.43
N TYR A 91 5.82 -17.29 -1.35
CA TYR A 91 5.42 -15.90 -1.16
C TYR A 91 5.88 -15.35 0.19
N ILE A 92 5.57 -16.07 1.28
CA ILE A 92 5.96 -15.73 2.64
C ILE A 92 7.49 -15.59 2.74
N GLY A 93 8.24 -16.55 2.18
CA GLY A 93 9.69 -16.53 2.14
C GLY A 93 10.26 -15.32 1.38
N ARG A 94 9.63 -14.92 0.27
CA ARG A 94 10.01 -13.70 -0.47
C ARG A 94 9.80 -12.45 0.38
N MET A 95 8.67 -12.33 1.05
CA MET A 95 8.35 -11.15 1.88
C MET A 95 9.24 -11.07 3.13
N ARG A 96 9.55 -12.19 3.77
CA ARG A 96 10.54 -12.24 4.87
C ARG A 96 11.92 -11.73 4.43
N ARG A 97 12.39 -12.14 3.25
CA ARG A 97 13.67 -11.65 2.70
C ARG A 97 13.65 -10.14 2.46
N LEU A 98 12.55 -9.60 1.95
CA LEU A 98 12.39 -8.15 1.77
C LEU A 98 12.41 -7.41 3.10
N LEU A 99 11.71 -7.90 4.12
CA LEU A 99 11.70 -7.33 5.46
C LEU A 99 13.08 -7.35 6.13
N SER A 100 13.92 -8.36 5.83
CA SER A 100 15.28 -8.45 6.37
C SER A 100 16.26 -7.45 5.75
N ARG A 101 15.90 -6.85 4.61
CA ARG A 101 16.73 -5.89 3.85
C ARG A 101 15.87 -4.74 3.32
N PRO A 102 15.25 -3.96 4.22
CA PRO A 102 14.41 -2.84 3.81
C PRO A 102 15.27 -1.72 3.23
N ARG A 103 14.66 -0.90 2.38
CA ARG A 103 15.24 0.33 1.86
C ARG A 103 14.97 1.50 2.80
N GLU A 104 15.92 2.42 2.91
CA GLU A 104 15.83 3.61 3.76
C GLU A 104 15.36 4.88 3.00
N ASP A 105 15.17 4.78 1.69
CA ASP A 105 14.82 5.89 0.80
C ASP A 105 13.29 6.10 0.65
N ALA A 106 12.51 5.74 1.67
CA ALA A 106 11.05 5.81 1.68
C ALA A 106 10.49 7.17 1.22
N GLN A 107 11.14 8.27 1.62
CA GLN A 107 10.76 9.65 1.30
C GLN A 107 10.77 9.98 -0.20
N GLN A 108 11.59 9.27 -0.99
CA GLN A 108 11.69 9.50 -2.43
C GLN A 108 10.57 8.80 -3.20
N HIS A 109 9.94 7.81 -2.56
CA HIS A 109 9.06 6.86 -3.24
C HIS A 109 7.64 6.84 -2.71
N LEU A 110 7.41 7.20 -1.45
CA LEU A 110 6.13 7.01 -0.77
C LEU A 110 5.45 8.34 -0.43
N SER A 111 4.16 8.41 -0.74
CA SER A 111 3.25 9.44 -0.23
C SER A 111 2.06 8.74 0.40
N LEU A 112 1.83 8.96 1.69
CA LEU A 112 0.71 8.34 2.41
C LEU A 112 -0.53 9.23 2.33
N HIS A 113 -1.68 8.61 2.10
CA HIS A 113 -3.02 9.15 2.25
C HIS A 113 -3.99 7.98 2.35
N ALA A 114 -5.16 8.14 2.97
CA ALA A 114 -6.17 7.10 3.04
C ALA A 114 -7.39 7.51 2.21
N THR A 115 -7.77 6.69 1.25
CA THR A 115 -8.99 6.89 0.46
C THR A 115 -10.07 5.92 0.91
N VAL A 116 -11.17 6.45 1.42
CA VAL A 116 -12.31 5.69 1.94
C VAL A 116 -13.63 6.25 1.42
N LYS A 117 -14.73 5.51 1.57
CA LYS A 117 -16.06 6.07 1.31
C LYS A 117 -16.37 7.21 2.30
N VAL A 118 -17.20 8.16 1.88
CA VAL A 118 -17.54 9.35 2.69
C VAL A 118 -18.20 8.99 4.03
N ASP A 119 -18.94 7.89 4.09
CA ASP A 119 -19.61 7.39 5.30
C ASP A 119 -18.71 6.52 6.20
N HIS A 120 -17.46 6.28 5.81
CA HIS A 120 -16.56 5.42 6.57
C HIS A 120 -16.18 6.06 7.93
N PRO A 121 -16.16 5.30 9.05
CA PRO A 121 -15.85 5.84 10.39
C PRO A 121 -14.50 6.56 10.51
N LEU A 122 -13.54 6.22 9.63
CA LEU A 122 -12.26 6.92 9.53
C LEU A 122 -12.42 8.43 9.23
N VAL A 123 -13.47 8.86 8.53
CA VAL A 123 -13.68 10.29 8.22
C VAL A 123 -13.89 11.08 9.51
N ALA A 124 -14.80 10.62 10.38
CA ALA A 124 -15.06 11.26 11.67
C ALA A 124 -13.83 11.20 12.59
N ARG A 125 -13.14 10.05 12.64
CA ARG A 125 -11.91 9.89 13.44
C ARG A 125 -10.79 10.79 12.92
N GLY A 126 -10.59 10.86 11.61
CA GLY A 126 -9.59 11.71 10.98
C GLY A 126 -9.79 13.17 11.30
N LYS A 127 -11.04 13.64 11.28
CA LYS A 127 -11.39 15.00 11.75
C LYS A 127 -11.02 15.23 13.21
N ALA A 128 -11.27 14.27 14.10
CA ALA A 128 -10.88 14.36 15.51
C ALA A 128 -9.35 14.39 15.71
N PHE A 129 -8.60 13.77 14.79
CA PHE A 129 -7.14 13.79 14.75
C PHE A 129 -6.57 15.00 13.97
N GLY A 130 -7.42 15.88 13.44
CA GLY A 130 -6.99 17.04 12.66
C GLY A 130 -6.41 16.69 11.28
N LEU A 131 -6.79 15.56 10.69
CA LEU A 131 -6.33 15.17 9.36
C LEU A 131 -6.99 16.02 8.27
N PRO A 132 -6.23 16.66 7.37
CA PRO A 132 -6.78 17.27 6.17
C PRO A 132 -7.58 16.23 5.38
N THR A 133 -8.83 16.58 5.05
CA THR A 133 -9.77 15.70 4.35
C THR A 133 -10.30 16.40 3.11
N GLN A 134 -10.16 15.75 1.96
CA GLN A 134 -10.70 16.21 0.68
C GLN A 134 -11.78 15.24 0.22
N PHE A 135 -12.85 15.76 -0.38
CA PHE A 135 -13.93 14.95 -0.93
C PHE A 135 -13.82 14.96 -2.45
N GLN A 136 -13.93 13.78 -3.06
CA GLN A 136 -13.84 13.61 -4.51
C GLN A 136 -14.80 12.52 -4.98
N THR A 137 -15.28 12.64 -6.22
CA THR A 137 -16.05 11.59 -6.87
C THR A 137 -15.14 10.86 -7.84
N THR A 138 -14.89 9.57 -7.59
CA THR A 138 -14.03 8.72 -8.43
C THR A 138 -14.87 7.58 -8.98
N TRP A 139 -14.94 7.46 -10.31
CA TRP A 139 -15.74 6.42 -10.99
C TRP A 139 -17.20 6.34 -10.51
N GLY A 140 -17.80 7.49 -10.17
CA GLY A 140 -19.18 7.59 -9.67
C GLY A 140 -19.36 7.23 -8.20
N ALA A 141 -18.29 6.95 -7.45
CA ALA A 141 -18.33 6.77 -6.00
C ALA A 141 -17.78 8.02 -5.29
N ASP A 142 -18.50 8.50 -4.29
CA ASP A 142 -18.03 9.57 -3.43
C ASP A 142 -17.04 9.02 -2.39
N GLU A 143 -15.85 9.59 -2.38
CA GLU A 143 -14.73 9.18 -1.56
C GLU A 143 -14.17 10.37 -0.77
N ALA A 144 -13.68 10.08 0.43
CA ALA A 144 -12.92 10.99 1.25
C ALA A 144 -11.44 10.56 1.22
N VAL A 145 -10.57 11.51 0.91
CA VAL A 145 -9.11 11.35 0.92
C VAL A 145 -8.57 12.07 2.15
N LEU A 146 -8.03 11.31 3.09
CA LEU A 146 -7.39 11.81 4.30
C LEU A 146 -5.88 11.82 4.12
N SER A 147 -5.25 12.97 4.33
CA SER A 147 -3.81 13.13 4.20
C SER A 147 -3.15 13.31 5.57
N PRO A 148 -1.85 12.99 5.73
CA PRO A 148 -1.08 13.42 6.88
C PRO A 148 -1.11 14.95 7.00
N PRO A 149 -1.31 15.52 8.20
CA PRO A 149 -1.14 16.95 8.41
C PRO A 149 0.34 17.31 8.29
N CYS A 150 0.65 18.59 8.04
CA CYS A 150 2.02 19.07 8.05
C CYS A 150 2.47 19.39 9.48
N GLN A 151 3.73 19.07 9.77
CA GLN A 151 4.47 19.53 10.94
C GLN A 151 4.89 21.00 10.76
N VAL A 152 5.48 21.59 11.80
CA VAL A 152 5.89 23.01 11.81
C VAL A 152 6.91 23.34 10.70
N ASP A 153 7.74 22.36 10.34
CA ASP A 153 8.74 22.44 9.26
C ASP A 153 8.17 22.18 7.86
N GLY A 154 6.86 21.91 7.75
CA GLY A 154 6.17 21.62 6.50
C GLY A 154 6.20 20.14 6.09
N GLU A 155 6.92 19.28 6.82
CA GLU A 155 6.98 17.85 6.54
C GLU A 155 5.70 17.13 7.00
N PRO A 156 5.25 16.06 6.32
CA PRO A 156 4.03 15.37 6.71
C PRO A 156 4.21 14.57 8.02
N ASP A 157 3.29 14.73 8.97
CA ASP A 157 3.24 13.98 10.23
C ASP A 157 2.63 12.60 10.01
N TRP A 158 3.48 11.66 9.61
CA TRP A 158 3.10 10.27 9.40
C TRP A 158 2.74 9.57 10.70
N GLY A 159 3.31 9.99 11.82
CA GLY A 159 3.00 9.45 13.14
C GLY A 159 1.55 9.70 13.55
N LEU A 160 1.05 10.93 13.41
CA LEU A 160 -0.35 11.26 13.68
C LEU A 160 -1.29 10.56 12.71
N PHE A 161 -0.96 10.59 11.42
CA PHE A 161 -1.73 9.91 10.38
C PHE A 161 -1.88 8.41 10.66
N LEU A 162 -0.76 7.71 10.91
CA LEU A 162 -0.77 6.27 11.14
C LEU A 162 -1.52 5.89 12.42
N ARG A 163 -1.40 6.67 13.50
CA ARG A 163 -2.20 6.47 14.73
C ARG A 163 -3.71 6.62 14.49
N ALA A 164 -4.10 7.50 13.58
CA ALA A 164 -5.50 7.67 13.23
C ALA A 164 -6.04 6.46 12.45
N ILE A 165 -5.26 5.93 11.49
CA ILE A 165 -5.71 4.85 10.59
C ILE A 165 -5.49 3.44 11.12
N GLU A 166 -4.54 3.22 12.04
CA GLU A 166 -4.09 1.90 12.48
C GLU A 166 -5.21 0.93 12.92
N PRO A 167 -6.25 1.37 13.67
CA PRO A 167 -7.37 0.48 14.00
C PRO A 167 -8.07 -0.10 12.77
N PHE A 168 -8.21 0.69 11.71
CA PHE A 168 -8.86 0.30 10.46
C PHE A 168 -7.96 -0.51 9.52
N LEU A 169 -6.66 -0.49 9.76
CA LEU A 169 -5.71 -1.41 9.11
C LEU A 169 -5.77 -2.78 9.75
N GLN A 170 -5.96 -2.83 11.08
CA GLN A 170 -5.99 -4.06 11.84
C GLN A 170 -7.30 -4.84 11.63
N ASP A 171 -8.43 -4.16 11.52
CA ASP A 171 -9.73 -4.78 11.23
C ASP A 171 -9.96 -5.04 9.72
N GLY A 172 -9.10 -4.48 8.85
CA GLY A 172 -9.15 -4.65 7.41
C GLY A 172 -10.18 -3.77 6.68
N SER A 173 -10.82 -2.82 7.37
CA SER A 173 -11.80 -1.91 6.74
C SER A 173 -11.16 -0.91 5.77
N VAL A 174 -9.86 -0.65 5.93
CA VAL A 174 -9.05 0.13 4.99
C VAL A 174 -8.00 -0.77 4.33
N ALA A 175 -8.17 -0.99 3.03
CA ALA A 175 -7.24 -1.79 2.24
C ALA A 175 -5.89 -1.05 2.07
N PRO A 176 -4.74 -1.72 2.19
CA PRO A 176 -3.43 -1.11 1.99
C PRO A 176 -3.24 -0.42 0.63
N CYS A 177 -3.89 -0.89 -0.44
CA CYS A 177 -3.83 -0.26 -1.77
C CYS A 177 -4.49 1.12 -1.81
N ARG A 178 -5.27 1.48 -0.78
CA ARG A 178 -5.87 2.81 -0.59
C ARG A 178 -5.06 3.69 0.36
N LEU A 179 -3.83 3.29 0.74
CA LEU A 179 -2.99 3.96 1.73
C LEU A 179 -1.86 4.83 1.18
N GLY A 180 -1.97 5.25 -0.07
CA GLY A 180 -0.99 6.16 -0.64
C GLY A 180 -0.64 5.86 -2.08
N ALA A 181 0.40 6.55 -2.54
CA ALA A 181 1.00 6.34 -3.85
C ALA A 181 2.47 5.95 -3.71
N VAL A 182 2.92 5.15 -4.67
CA VAL A 182 4.31 4.75 -4.82
C VAL A 182 4.82 5.30 -6.15
N ARG A 183 5.94 6.02 -6.13
CA ARG A 183 6.49 6.74 -7.29
C ARG A 183 7.99 6.49 -7.44
N GLY A 184 8.53 6.73 -8.64
CA GLY A 184 9.98 6.70 -8.88
C GLY A 184 10.65 5.33 -8.82
N LEU A 185 9.90 4.24 -8.60
CA LEU A 185 10.43 2.88 -8.73
C LEU A 185 10.42 2.46 -10.21
N GLN A 186 11.49 1.82 -10.66
CA GLN A 186 11.57 1.29 -12.02
C GLN A 186 10.50 0.22 -12.24
N ALA A 187 9.70 0.37 -13.30
CA ALA A 187 8.77 -0.67 -13.76
C ALA A 187 9.55 -1.79 -14.47
N SER A 188 9.09 -3.03 -14.30
CA SER A 188 9.79 -4.24 -14.78
C SER A 188 9.66 -4.55 -16.26
#